data_AF-A0A0P9DQ69-F1
#
_entry.id   AF-A0A0P9DQ69-F1
#
_cell.length_a   1.000
_cell.length_b   1.000
_cell.length_c   1.000
_cell.angle_alpha   90.00
_cell.angle_beta   90.00
_cell.angle_gamma   90.00
#
_symmetry.space_group_name_H-M   'P 1'
#
loop_
_entity.id
_entity.type
_entity.pdbx_description
1 polymer ?
#
loop_
_entity_poly.entity_id
_entity_poly.type
_entity_poly.pdbx_seq_one_letter_code
_entity_poly.pdbx_strand_id
1 'polypeptide(L)'
;MSNVIKSFQYVAMEDSKLVEPPAPPVLKQEPLQDGELTEEQQLELDNLMQMKDQILQDAESFAEEQVRAAMDEAAAIRQQAQAEIEAWWDERRQLDQETIEQAMDRGFEQGYQEGLARAEAELRQQYDTMLQEASQILEQSYILKQQIIQESEPFLIELSCSIAEKIVDRQLTLQSEWVIELIQKVLSRRREKGIIALCVSPSQFSYIQDAREELLLHLDSQAELQIIPDASVQDRGCVIRSSFGSIDARIDTQLNEIKNALRQVALRSEGS
;
A
#
# COMPACT_ATOMS: atom_id res chain seq x y z
N MET A 1 -22.02 -11.29 -30.64
CA MET A 1 -23.12 -12.04 -31.30
C MET A 1 -22.91 -11.88 -32.80
N SER A 2 -22.18 -12.82 -33.40
CA SER A 2 -21.76 -12.76 -34.81
C SER A 2 -22.81 -13.43 -35.67
N ASN A 3 -23.43 -12.68 -36.58
CA ASN A 3 -24.35 -13.22 -37.58
C ASN A 3 -23.53 -13.85 -38.70
N VAL A 4 -23.40 -15.17 -38.65
CA VAL A 4 -22.87 -15.99 -39.74
C VAL A 4 -23.94 -16.08 -40.82
N ILE A 5 -23.75 -15.39 -41.95
CA ILE A 5 -24.57 -15.61 -43.15
C ILE A 5 -24.00 -16.84 -43.85
N LYS A 6 -24.66 -17.99 -43.70
CA LYS A 6 -24.40 -19.18 -44.53
C LYS A 6 -25.16 -19.01 -45.84
N SER A 7 -24.46 -18.65 -46.92
CA SER A 7 -25.03 -18.70 -48.27
C SER A 7 -25.09 -20.15 -48.75
N PHE A 8 -26.24 -20.80 -48.53
CA PHE A 8 -26.52 -22.14 -49.02
C PHE A 8 -27.19 -22.05 -50.39
N GLN A 9 -26.38 -21.97 -51.45
CA GLN A 9 -26.77 -22.37 -52.81
C GLN A 9 -25.54 -22.42 -53.71
N TYR A 10 -24.79 -23.51 -53.59
CA TYR A 10 -23.89 -23.94 -54.65
C TYR A 10 -24.71 -24.83 -55.59
N VAL A 11 -25.04 -24.33 -56.77
CA VAL A 11 -25.60 -25.15 -57.85
C VAL A 11 -24.43 -25.51 -58.76
N ALA A 12 -23.95 -26.75 -58.66
CA ALA A 12 -23.06 -27.30 -59.66
C ALA A 12 -23.86 -27.44 -60.96
N MET A 13 -23.60 -26.56 -61.93
CA MET A 13 -24.13 -26.70 -63.29
C MET A 13 -23.33 -27.80 -64.00
N GLU A 14 -23.61 -29.06 -63.64
CA GLU A 14 -23.24 -30.21 -64.46
C GLU A 14 -24.34 -30.43 -65.50
N ASP A 15 -24.43 -29.53 -66.47
CA ASP A 15 -25.22 -29.73 -67.69
C ASP A 15 -24.49 -29.02 -68.84
N SER A 16 -23.36 -29.59 -69.24
CA SER A 16 -22.74 -29.26 -70.53
C SER A 16 -23.61 -29.82 -71.64
N LYS A 17 -24.54 -29.01 -72.15
CA LYS A 17 -25.22 -29.31 -73.41
C LYS A 17 -24.21 -29.21 -74.54
N LEU A 18 -23.73 -30.36 -74.99
CA LEU A 18 -22.94 -30.47 -76.21
C LEU A 18 -23.87 -30.13 -77.38
N VAL A 19 -23.72 -28.93 -77.96
CA VAL A 19 -24.43 -28.55 -79.18
C VAL A 19 -23.74 -29.28 -80.33
N GLU A 20 -24.35 -30.36 -80.80
CA GLU A 20 -23.93 -30.99 -82.06
C GLU A 20 -24.19 -29.99 -83.21
N PRO A 21 -23.21 -29.69 -84.07
CA PRO A 21 -23.45 -28.88 -85.24
C PRO A 21 -24.47 -29.60 -86.15
N PRO A 22 -25.42 -28.88 -86.78
CA PRO A 22 -26.34 -29.50 -87.72
C PRO A 22 -25.54 -30.21 -88.84
N ALA A 23 -25.96 -31.43 -89.19
CA ALA A 23 -25.34 -32.19 -90.26
C ALA A 23 -25.30 -31.35 -91.55
N PRO A 24 -24.17 -31.32 -92.28
CA PRO A 24 -24.10 -30.58 -93.54
C PRO A 24 -25.17 -31.10 -94.51
N PRO A 25 -25.81 -30.22 -95.29
CA PRO A 25 -26.83 -30.65 -96.23
C PRO A 25 -26.25 -31.66 -97.22
N VAL A 26 -26.93 -32.81 -97.36
CA VAL A 26 -26.58 -33.82 -98.36
C VAL A 26 -26.93 -33.24 -99.73
N LEU A 27 -25.93 -32.75 -100.45
CA LEU A 27 -26.04 -32.36 -101.84
C LEU A 27 -26.39 -33.61 -102.66
N LYS A 28 -27.62 -33.67 -103.20
CA LYS A 28 -27.96 -34.63 -104.25
C LYS A 28 -27.13 -34.26 -105.48
N GLN A 29 -26.10 -35.06 -105.77
CA GLN A 29 -25.32 -34.93 -107.00
C GLN A 29 -26.18 -35.48 -108.15
N GLU A 30 -26.81 -34.59 -108.92
CA GLU A 30 -27.29 -34.92 -110.26
C GLU A 30 -26.08 -35.14 -111.18
N PRO A 31 -26.11 -36.11 -112.11
CA PRO A 31 -24.98 -36.36 -113.00
C PRO A 31 -24.72 -35.13 -113.88
N LEU A 32 -23.51 -34.60 -113.77
CA LEU A 32 -22.98 -33.55 -114.65
C LEU A 32 -23.00 -34.07 -116.09
N GLN A 33 -23.74 -33.40 -116.97
CA GLN A 33 -23.59 -33.54 -118.40
C GLN A 33 -22.35 -32.73 -118.81
N ASP A 34 -21.32 -33.41 -119.31
CA ASP A 34 -20.19 -32.77 -119.98
C ASP A 34 -20.69 -32.10 -121.26
N GLY A 35 -21.02 -30.81 -121.14
CA GLY A 35 -21.24 -29.89 -122.25
C GLY A 35 -20.36 -28.68 -122.02
N GLU A 36 -19.57 -28.29 -123.03
CA GLU A 36 -18.81 -27.04 -123.01
C GLU A 36 -19.77 -25.88 -122.73
N LEU A 37 -19.49 -25.10 -121.67
CA LEU A 37 -20.29 -23.94 -121.29
C LEU A 37 -20.31 -22.93 -122.43
N THR A 38 -21.49 -22.47 -122.81
CA THR A 38 -21.67 -21.35 -123.74
C THR A 38 -21.10 -20.05 -123.14
N GLU A 39 -20.51 -19.16 -123.96
CA GLU A 39 -19.87 -17.90 -123.49
C GLU A 39 -20.79 -17.05 -122.58
N GLU A 40 -22.11 -17.05 -122.81
CA GLU A 40 -23.09 -16.35 -121.97
C GLU A 40 -23.24 -16.95 -120.55
N GLN A 41 -23.16 -18.28 -120.41
CA GLN A 41 -23.28 -18.96 -119.11
C GLN A 41 -22.00 -18.85 -118.28
N GLN A 42 -20.84 -18.76 -118.92
CA GLN A 42 -19.58 -18.45 -118.26
C GLN A 42 -19.61 -17.03 -117.67
N LEU A 43 -20.19 -16.07 -118.41
CA LEU A 43 -20.30 -14.69 -117.98
C LEU A 43 -21.30 -14.49 -116.81
N GLU A 44 -22.40 -15.25 -116.79
CA GLU A 44 -23.31 -15.31 -115.64
C GLU A 44 -22.68 -15.96 -114.40
N LEU A 45 -21.91 -17.06 -114.60
CA LEU A 45 -21.21 -17.73 -113.52
C LEU A 45 -20.13 -16.82 -112.90
N ASP A 46 -19.37 -16.11 -113.73
CA ASP A 46 -18.38 -15.13 -113.25
C ASP A 46 -19.04 -13.97 -112.49
N ASN A 47 -20.19 -13.47 -112.95
CA ASN A 47 -20.95 -12.44 -112.23
C ASN A 47 -21.47 -12.95 -110.87
N LEU A 48 -21.95 -14.19 -110.80
CA LEU A 48 -22.39 -14.82 -109.54
C LEU A 48 -21.22 -15.09 -108.59
N MET A 49 -20.05 -15.50 -109.12
CA MET A 49 -18.83 -15.65 -108.33
C MET A 49 -18.38 -14.30 -107.78
N GLN A 50 -18.39 -13.24 -108.58
CA GLN A 50 -18.07 -11.88 -108.12
C GLN A 50 -19.06 -11.37 -107.06
N MET A 51 -20.36 -11.59 -107.22
CA MET A 51 -21.36 -11.22 -106.20
C MET A 51 -21.18 -12.02 -104.91
N LYS A 52 -20.89 -13.33 -105.01
CA LYS A 52 -20.59 -14.17 -103.84
C LYS A 52 -19.37 -13.65 -103.09
N ASP A 53 -18.30 -13.32 -103.81
CA ASP A 53 -17.06 -12.83 -103.21
C ASP A 53 -17.28 -11.45 -102.57
N GLN A 54 -18.09 -10.58 -103.17
CA GLN A 54 -18.53 -9.32 -102.56
C GLN A 54 -19.34 -9.56 -101.27
N ILE A 55 -20.31 -10.48 -101.28
CA ILE A 55 -21.12 -10.80 -100.09
C ILE A 55 -20.24 -11.38 -98.97
N LEU A 56 -19.27 -12.23 -99.30
CA LEU A 56 -18.34 -12.79 -98.32
C LEU A 56 -17.43 -11.69 -97.75
N GLN A 57 -16.91 -10.80 -98.58
CA GLN A 57 -16.07 -9.68 -98.15
C GLN A 57 -16.85 -8.68 -97.28
N ASP A 58 -18.10 -8.39 -97.64
CA ASP A 58 -19.01 -7.56 -96.84
C ASP A 58 -19.36 -8.23 -95.49
N ALA A 59 -19.60 -9.54 -95.49
CA ALA A 59 -19.86 -10.30 -94.27
C ALA A 59 -18.64 -10.38 -93.35
N GLU A 60 -17.44 -10.54 -93.91
CA GLU A 60 -16.17 -10.53 -93.17
C GLU A 60 -15.91 -9.16 -92.56
N SER A 61 -16.03 -8.07 -93.34
CA SER A 61 -15.84 -6.71 -92.83
C SER A 61 -16.85 -6.33 -91.75
N PHE A 62 -18.12 -6.72 -91.90
CA PHE A 62 -19.14 -6.51 -90.87
C PHE A 62 -18.86 -7.31 -89.59
N ALA A 63 -18.39 -8.55 -89.71
CA ALA A 63 -18.00 -9.37 -88.56
C ALA A 63 -16.78 -8.78 -87.84
N GLU A 64 -15.78 -8.31 -88.58
CA GLU A 64 -14.60 -7.64 -88.02
C GLU A 64 -14.97 -6.35 -87.30
N GLU A 65 -15.86 -5.53 -87.88
CA GLU A 65 -16.36 -4.30 -87.26
C GLU A 65 -17.13 -4.60 -85.96
N GLN A 66 -17.99 -5.62 -85.96
CA GLN A 66 -18.72 -6.04 -84.76
C GLN A 66 -17.80 -6.60 -83.67
N VAL A 67 -16.80 -7.40 -84.02
CA VAL A 67 -15.82 -7.93 -83.06
C VAL A 67 -15.00 -6.77 -82.48
N ARG A 68 -14.60 -5.81 -83.31
CA ARG A 68 -13.86 -4.63 -82.88
C ARG A 68 -14.68 -3.76 -81.93
N ALA A 69 -15.94 -3.50 -82.26
CA ALA A 69 -16.85 -2.75 -81.39
C ALA A 69 -17.04 -3.45 -80.03
N ALA A 70 -17.27 -4.77 -80.03
CA ALA A 70 -17.39 -5.56 -78.80
C ALA A 70 -16.09 -5.58 -77.97
N MET A 71 -14.91 -5.61 -78.62
CA MET A 71 -13.62 -5.52 -77.94
C MET A 71 -13.40 -4.14 -77.32
N ASP A 72 -13.75 -3.07 -78.02
CA ASP A 72 -13.64 -1.69 -77.53
C ASP A 72 -14.60 -1.44 -76.34
N GLU A 73 -15.84 -1.95 -76.41
CA GLU A 73 -16.79 -1.91 -75.29
C GLU A 73 -16.29 -2.72 -74.08
N ALA A 74 -15.80 -3.94 -74.30
CA ALA A 74 -15.25 -4.77 -73.23
C ALA A 74 -14.01 -4.13 -72.58
N ALA A 75 -13.15 -3.49 -73.38
CA ALA A 75 -12.00 -2.73 -72.89
C ALA A 75 -12.45 -1.53 -72.05
N ALA A 76 -13.46 -0.78 -72.50
CA ALA A 76 -14.02 0.35 -71.77
C ALA A 76 -14.64 -0.09 -70.43
N ILE A 77 -15.43 -1.15 -70.42
CA ILE A 77 -16.01 -1.72 -69.19
C ILE A 77 -14.91 -2.18 -68.23
N ARG A 78 -13.87 -2.85 -68.75
CA ARG A 78 -12.75 -3.30 -67.92
C ARG A 78 -11.98 -2.11 -67.32
N GLN A 79 -11.74 -1.07 -68.11
CA GLN A 79 -11.06 0.13 -67.64
C GLN A 79 -11.88 0.84 -66.57
N GLN A 80 -13.19 0.95 -66.76
CA GLN A 80 -14.09 1.55 -65.77
C GLN A 80 -14.15 0.73 -64.48
N ALA A 81 -14.29 -0.60 -64.57
CA ALA A 81 -14.26 -1.48 -63.41
C ALA A 81 -12.92 -1.39 -62.64
N GLN A 82 -11.80 -1.29 -63.37
CA GLN A 82 -10.48 -1.11 -62.76
C GLN A 82 -10.39 0.22 -62.00
N ALA A 83 -10.89 1.31 -62.60
CA ALA A 83 -10.93 2.63 -61.96
C ALA A 83 -11.83 2.66 -60.73
N GLU A 84 -13.00 2.00 -60.77
CA GLU A 84 -13.91 1.88 -59.63
C GLU A 84 -13.28 1.07 -58.49
N ILE A 85 -12.58 -0.02 -58.80
CA ILE A 85 -11.84 -0.82 -57.82
C ILE A 85 -10.72 0.00 -57.16
N GLU A 86 -9.95 0.75 -57.95
CA GLU A 86 -8.88 1.61 -57.42
C GLU A 86 -9.45 2.69 -56.51
N ALA A 87 -10.52 3.39 -56.94
CA ALA A 87 -11.19 4.39 -56.14
C ALA A 87 -11.73 3.81 -54.82
N TRP A 88 -12.34 2.62 -54.87
CA TRP A 88 -12.81 1.92 -53.68
C TRP A 88 -11.67 1.56 -52.72
N TRP A 89 -10.53 1.09 -53.23
CA TRP A 89 -9.36 0.78 -52.40
C TRP A 89 -8.71 2.03 -51.80
N ASP A 90 -8.72 3.15 -52.51
CA ASP A 90 -8.21 4.43 -52.00
C ASP A 90 -9.11 4.96 -50.87
N GLU A 91 -10.44 4.98 -51.07
CA GLU A 91 -11.41 5.36 -50.04
C GLU A 91 -11.29 4.44 -48.82
N ARG A 92 -11.18 3.13 -49.04
CA ARG A 92 -11.05 2.15 -47.96
C ARG A 92 -9.76 2.36 -47.16
N ARG A 93 -8.64 2.66 -47.82
CA ARG A 93 -7.36 2.95 -47.16
C ARG A 93 -7.44 4.22 -46.32
N GLN A 94 -8.12 5.26 -46.79
CA GLN A 94 -8.35 6.48 -46.01
C GLN A 94 -9.18 6.21 -44.76
N LEU A 95 -10.30 5.49 -44.90
CA LEU A 95 -11.15 5.12 -43.77
C LEU A 95 -10.44 4.23 -42.75
N ASP A 96 -9.67 3.24 -43.21
CA ASP A 96 -8.90 2.38 -42.32
C ASP A 96 -7.81 3.18 -41.60
N GLN A 97 -7.15 4.15 -42.27
CA GLN A 97 -6.18 5.05 -41.64
C GLN A 97 -6.82 5.92 -40.55
N GLU A 98 -7.95 6.58 -40.85
CA GLU A 98 -8.68 7.38 -39.86
C GLU A 98 -9.13 6.54 -38.66
N THR A 99 -9.56 5.30 -38.91
CA THR A 99 -9.98 4.38 -37.85
C THR A 99 -8.80 3.99 -36.96
N ILE A 100 -7.63 3.74 -37.55
CA ILE A 100 -6.40 3.43 -36.81
C ILE A 100 -5.98 4.64 -35.96
N GLU A 101 -5.95 5.84 -36.53
CA GLU A 101 -5.59 7.08 -35.81
C GLU A 101 -6.53 7.31 -34.62
N GLN A 102 -7.85 7.21 -34.82
CA GLN A 102 -8.83 7.33 -33.74
C GLN A 102 -8.68 6.25 -32.66
N ALA A 103 -8.36 5.01 -33.05
CA ALA A 103 -8.14 3.93 -32.10
C ALA A 103 -6.86 4.15 -31.28
N MET A 104 -5.79 4.65 -31.91
CA MET A 104 -4.54 5.00 -31.25
C MET A 104 -4.74 6.14 -30.26
N ASP A 105 -5.41 7.22 -30.66
CA ASP A 105 -5.70 8.35 -29.78
C ASP A 105 -6.54 7.94 -28.57
N ARG A 106 -7.60 7.15 -28.79
CA ARG A 106 -8.43 6.62 -27.70
C ARG A 106 -7.65 5.70 -26.78
N GLY A 107 -6.83 4.82 -27.33
CA GLY A 107 -5.99 3.90 -26.55
C GLY A 107 -4.95 4.66 -25.72
N PHE A 108 -4.35 5.71 -26.28
CA PHE A 108 -3.41 6.57 -25.57
C PHE A 108 -4.09 7.33 -24.43
N GLU A 109 -5.22 7.97 -24.69
CA GLU A 109 -5.96 8.73 -23.66
C GLU A 109 -6.45 7.81 -22.53
N GLN A 110 -7.00 6.64 -22.86
CA GLN A 110 -7.42 5.66 -21.86
C GLN A 110 -6.24 5.14 -21.04
N GLY A 111 -5.13 4.78 -21.70
CA GLY A 111 -3.92 4.32 -21.01
C GLY A 111 -3.29 5.39 -20.12
N TYR A 112 -3.34 6.65 -20.56
CA TYR A 112 -2.85 7.79 -19.78
C TYR A 112 -3.72 8.03 -18.54
N GLN A 113 -5.05 8.06 -18.70
CA GLN A 113 -5.98 8.23 -17.57
C GLN A 113 -5.89 7.07 -16.58
N GLU A 114 -5.81 5.84 -17.06
CA GLU A 114 -5.66 4.66 -16.21
C GLU A 114 -4.31 4.67 -15.48
N GLY A 115 -3.22 5.04 -16.17
CA GLY A 115 -1.90 5.21 -15.58
C GLY A 115 -1.88 6.29 -14.49
N LEU A 116 -2.51 7.44 -14.74
CA LEU A 116 -2.64 8.52 -13.77
C LEU A 116 -3.42 8.06 -12.53
N ALA A 117 -4.59 7.44 -12.72
CA ALA A 117 -5.42 6.96 -11.63
C ALA A 117 -4.71 5.89 -10.77
N ARG A 118 -3.98 4.96 -11.41
CA ARG A 118 -3.17 3.96 -10.71
C ARG A 118 -2.03 4.61 -9.92
N ALA A 119 -1.31 5.55 -10.54
CA ALA A 119 -0.22 6.26 -9.87
C ALA A 119 -0.72 7.06 -8.66
N GLU A 120 -1.86 7.77 -8.78
CA GLU A 120 -2.48 8.49 -7.67
C GLU A 120 -2.91 7.55 -6.53
N ALA A 121 -3.48 6.40 -6.87
CA ALA A 121 -3.90 5.40 -5.88
C ALA A 121 -2.69 4.79 -5.14
N GLU A 122 -1.63 4.41 -5.86
CA GLU A 122 -0.39 3.89 -5.28
C GLU A 122 0.29 4.92 -4.39
N LEU A 123 0.39 6.17 -4.86
CA LEU A 123 0.97 7.27 -4.10
C LEU A 123 0.19 7.50 -2.81
N ARG A 124 -1.14 7.56 -2.90
CA ARG A 124 -2.02 7.73 -1.73
C ARG A 124 -1.84 6.59 -0.73
N GLN A 125 -1.78 5.35 -1.19
CA GLN A 125 -1.56 4.19 -0.31
C GLN A 125 -0.18 4.26 0.38
N GLN A 126 0.87 4.67 -0.33
CA GLN A 126 2.20 4.87 0.26
C GLN A 126 2.17 5.98 1.31
N TYR A 127 1.54 7.12 1.01
CA TYR A 127 1.39 8.23 1.95
C TYR A 127 0.60 7.82 3.20
N ASP A 128 -0.52 7.12 3.04
CA ASP A 128 -1.33 6.64 4.17
C ASP A 128 -0.53 5.67 5.05
N THR A 129 0.26 4.79 4.44
CA THR A 129 1.15 3.85 5.16
C THR A 129 2.24 4.60 5.93
N MET A 130 2.93 5.53 5.28
CA MET A 130 3.95 6.36 5.94
C MET A 130 3.37 7.19 7.10
N LEU A 131 2.15 7.72 6.94
CA LEU A 131 1.49 8.50 7.98
C LEU A 131 1.08 7.62 9.16
N GLN A 132 0.60 6.41 8.90
CA GLN A 132 0.31 5.42 9.95
C GLN A 132 1.57 5.01 10.71
N GLU A 133 2.66 4.71 10.01
CA GLU A 133 3.96 4.39 10.63
C GLU A 133 4.45 5.55 11.49
N ALA A 134 4.41 6.79 10.98
CA ALA A 134 4.79 7.97 11.74
C ALA A 134 3.93 8.16 13.00
N SER A 135 2.62 7.94 12.90
CA SER A 135 1.70 8.01 14.04
C SER A 135 2.02 6.94 15.09
N GLN A 136 2.32 5.71 14.65
CA GLN A 136 2.69 4.61 15.55
C GLN A 136 4.01 4.90 16.27
N ILE A 137 5.00 5.44 15.58
CA ILE A 137 6.28 5.83 16.19
C ILE A 137 6.06 6.92 17.26
N LEU A 138 5.20 7.90 16.98
CA LEU A 138 4.86 8.94 17.96
C LEU A 138 4.17 8.35 19.19
N GLU A 139 3.18 7.50 19.00
CA GLU A 139 2.47 6.82 20.10
C GLU A 139 3.43 5.97 20.95
N GLN A 140 4.27 5.17 20.29
CA GLN A 140 5.32 4.39 20.96
C GLN A 140 6.31 5.28 21.71
N SER A 141 6.66 6.45 21.19
CA SER A 141 7.54 7.41 21.86
C SER A 141 6.92 7.94 23.16
N TYR A 142 5.61 8.24 23.16
CA TYR A 142 4.91 8.64 24.39
C TYR A 142 4.87 7.52 25.43
N ILE A 143 4.59 6.29 25.01
CA ILE A 143 4.57 5.11 25.88
C ILE A 143 5.98 4.87 26.46
N LEU A 144 7.00 4.87 25.62
CA LEU A 144 8.40 4.67 26.04
C LEU A 144 8.83 5.76 27.03
N LYS A 145 8.48 7.03 26.77
CA LYS A 145 8.77 8.13 27.70
C LYS A 145 8.15 7.86 29.07
N GLN A 146 6.87 7.45 29.10
CA GLN A 146 6.18 7.15 30.35
C GLN A 146 6.85 5.98 31.08
N GLN A 147 7.23 4.93 30.34
CA GLN A 147 7.92 3.77 30.89
C GLN A 147 9.29 4.14 31.48
N ILE A 148 10.10 4.96 30.78
CA ILE A 148 11.40 5.43 31.29
C ILE A 148 11.22 6.20 32.59
N ILE A 149 10.21 7.06 32.69
CA ILE A 149 9.92 7.81 33.92
C ILE A 149 9.58 6.83 35.05
N GLN A 150 8.67 5.88 34.80
CA GLN A 150 8.24 4.88 35.79
C GLN A 150 9.39 3.98 36.25
N GLU A 151 10.26 3.54 35.34
CA GLU A 151 11.43 2.72 35.68
C GLU A 151 12.49 3.52 36.45
N SER A 152 12.59 4.83 36.19
CA SER A 152 13.59 5.71 36.82
C SER A 152 13.17 6.19 38.22
N GLU A 153 11.87 6.33 38.50
CA GLU A 153 11.37 6.85 39.77
C GLU A 153 11.85 6.06 41.00
N PRO A 154 11.71 4.72 41.07
CA PRO A 154 12.17 3.94 42.21
C PRO A 154 13.67 4.06 42.45
N PHE A 155 14.44 4.12 41.35
CA PHE A 155 15.88 4.30 41.39
C PHE A 155 16.27 5.67 41.94
N LEU A 156 15.60 6.74 41.51
CA LEU A 156 15.85 8.10 42.02
C LEU A 156 15.51 8.23 43.50
N ILE A 157 14.42 7.61 43.95
CA ILE A 157 14.06 7.60 45.38
C ILE A 157 15.14 6.87 46.19
N GLU A 158 15.57 5.70 45.73
CA GLU A 158 16.61 4.91 46.40
C GLU A 158 17.94 5.66 46.47
N LEU A 159 18.40 6.22 45.34
CA LEU A 159 19.61 7.03 45.29
C LEU A 159 19.54 8.23 46.24
N SER A 160 18.41 8.95 46.24
CA SER A 160 18.21 10.11 47.10
C SER A 160 18.23 9.75 48.58
N CYS A 161 17.56 8.65 48.96
CA CYS A 161 17.59 8.14 50.32
C CYS A 161 19.00 7.71 50.75
N SER A 162 19.75 7.00 49.90
CA SER A 162 21.12 6.58 50.20
C SER A 162 22.10 7.76 50.32
N ILE A 163 21.89 8.84 49.55
CA ILE A 163 22.68 10.07 49.71
C ILE A 163 22.34 10.73 51.05
N ALA A 164 21.05 10.85 51.39
CA ALA A 164 20.61 11.43 52.66
C ALA A 164 21.16 10.65 53.86
N GLU A 165 21.11 9.31 53.81
CA GLU A 165 21.67 8.42 54.83
C GLU A 165 23.16 8.70 55.07
N LYS A 166 23.97 8.75 54.00
CA LYS A 166 25.41 9.05 54.10
C LYS A 166 25.70 10.43 54.67
N ILE A 167 24.92 11.44 54.28
CA ILE A 167 25.08 12.82 54.79
C ILE A 167 24.73 12.87 56.28
N VAL A 168 23.61 12.27 56.67
CA VAL A 168 23.15 12.27 58.07
C VAL A 168 24.13 11.51 58.96
N ASP A 169 24.57 10.31 58.56
CA ASP A 169 25.55 9.53 59.34
C ASP A 169 26.89 10.27 59.51
N ARG A 170 27.35 10.93 58.45
CA ARG A 170 28.55 11.78 58.52
C ARG A 170 28.36 12.96 59.46
N GLN A 171 27.22 13.65 59.42
CA GLN A 171 26.96 14.81 60.26
C GLN A 171 26.82 14.42 61.74
N LEU A 172 26.14 13.32 62.04
CA LEU A 172 26.00 12.79 63.39
C LEU A 172 27.34 12.30 63.98
N THR A 173 28.32 12.00 63.14
CA THR A 173 29.70 11.73 63.57
C THR A 173 30.45 13.00 63.96
N LEU A 174 30.13 14.15 63.35
CA LEU A 174 30.81 15.43 63.60
C LEU A 174 30.16 16.23 64.73
N GLN A 175 28.84 16.16 64.86
CA GLN A 175 28.04 16.94 65.82
C GLN A 175 27.12 16.00 66.60
N SER A 176 27.60 15.48 67.72
CA SER A 176 26.83 14.58 68.60
C SER A 176 25.65 15.27 69.30
N GLU A 177 25.65 16.60 69.38
CA GLU A 177 24.57 17.44 69.94
C GLU A 177 23.23 17.19 69.25
N TRP A 178 23.24 16.89 67.94
CA TRP A 178 22.03 16.59 67.16
C TRP A 178 21.28 15.36 67.68
N VAL A 179 21.98 14.41 68.29
CA VAL A 179 21.37 13.22 68.89
C VAL A 179 20.55 13.62 70.11
N ILE A 180 21.05 14.54 70.93
CA ILE A 180 20.33 15.06 72.10
C ILE A 180 19.09 15.83 71.65
N GLU A 181 19.22 16.73 70.68
CA GLU A 181 18.08 17.47 70.12
C GLU A 181 17.02 16.54 69.52
N LEU A 182 17.44 15.46 68.84
CA LEU A 182 16.53 14.45 68.31
C LEU A 182 15.76 13.77 69.45
N ILE A 183 16.45 13.34 70.52
CA ILE A 183 15.82 12.73 71.68
C ILE A 183 14.84 13.71 72.34
N GLN A 184 15.24 14.96 72.56
CA GLN A 184 14.37 16.01 73.11
C GLN A 184 13.11 16.21 72.25
N LYS A 185 13.25 16.21 70.92
CA LYS A 185 12.13 16.35 69.99
C LYS A 185 11.19 15.15 70.03
N VAL A 186 11.70 13.94 70.21
CA VAL A 186 10.86 12.73 70.33
C VAL A 186 10.15 12.70 71.68
N LEU A 187 10.86 13.03 72.78
CA LEU A 187 10.28 13.10 74.12
C LEU A 187 9.20 14.20 74.24
N SER A 188 9.42 15.36 73.62
CA SER A 188 8.44 16.46 73.65
C SER A 188 7.16 16.19 72.83
N ARG A 189 7.21 15.29 71.84
CA ARG A 189 6.04 14.92 71.02
C ARG A 189 4.95 14.18 71.79
N ARG A 190 5.29 13.47 72.88
CA ARG A 190 4.31 12.83 73.76
C ARG A 190 4.65 13.06 75.23
N ARG A 191 3.74 13.71 75.95
CA ARG A 191 3.80 13.82 77.42
C ARG A 191 3.36 12.49 78.05
N GLU A 192 4.26 11.53 78.05
CA GLU A 192 4.03 10.23 78.68
C GLU A 192 4.30 10.32 80.20
N LYS A 193 3.56 9.53 80.98
CA LYS A 193 3.65 9.47 82.44
C LYS A 193 4.13 8.08 82.88
N GLY A 194 4.91 8.03 83.95
CA GLY A 194 5.47 6.78 84.48
C GLY A 194 6.92 6.54 84.05
N ILE A 195 7.35 5.28 84.01
CA ILE A 195 8.74 4.91 83.70
C ILE A 195 8.93 4.87 82.18
N ILE A 196 9.89 5.65 81.69
CA ILE A 196 10.28 5.74 80.28
C ILE A 196 11.71 5.20 80.15
N ALA A 197 11.86 4.11 79.40
CA ALA A 197 13.14 3.51 79.09
C ALA A 197 13.65 3.99 77.73
N LEU A 198 14.75 4.75 77.73
CA LEU A 198 15.46 5.22 76.54
C LEU A 198 16.58 4.23 76.21
N CYS A 199 16.37 3.40 75.19
CA CYS A 199 17.36 2.47 74.67
C CYS A 199 18.26 3.16 73.65
N VAL A 200 19.57 3.15 73.87
CA VAL A 200 20.58 3.84 73.05
C VAL A 200 21.76 2.93 72.73
N SER A 201 22.52 3.26 71.69
CA SER A 201 23.75 2.54 71.37
C SER A 201 24.73 2.55 72.55
N PRO A 202 25.43 1.44 72.86
CA PRO A 202 26.45 1.42 73.91
C PRO A 202 27.55 2.47 73.72
N SER A 203 27.82 2.85 72.46
CA SER A 203 28.80 3.89 72.11
C SER A 203 28.38 5.29 72.55
N GLN A 204 27.08 5.55 72.67
CA GLN A 204 26.51 6.86 73.02
C GLN A 204 26.00 6.95 74.46
N PHE A 205 25.93 5.81 75.16
CA PHE A 205 25.38 5.73 76.50
C PHE A 205 25.99 6.77 77.46
N SER A 206 27.32 6.88 77.51
CA SER A 206 28.00 7.85 78.40
C SER A 206 27.59 9.29 78.08
N TYR A 207 27.57 9.66 76.80
CA TYR A 207 27.24 11.01 76.36
C TYR A 207 25.79 11.40 76.67
N ILE A 208 24.86 10.46 76.47
CA ILE A 208 23.43 10.68 76.73
C ILE A 208 23.15 10.66 78.25
N GLN A 209 23.89 9.86 79.02
CA GLN A 209 23.80 9.82 80.47
C GLN A 209 24.25 11.15 81.11
N ASP A 210 25.29 11.78 80.58
CA ASP A 210 25.75 13.09 81.03
C ASP A 210 24.69 14.19 80.74
N ALA A 211 23.96 14.07 79.64
CA ALA A 211 22.85 14.96 79.26
C ALA A 211 21.50 14.63 79.93
N ARG A 212 21.46 13.68 80.88
CA ARG A 212 20.20 13.21 81.49
C ARG A 212 19.40 14.32 82.17
N GLU A 213 20.05 15.22 82.88
CA GLU A 213 19.37 16.33 83.56
C GLU A 213 18.68 17.28 82.57
N GLU A 214 19.31 17.53 81.42
CA GLU A 214 18.75 18.35 80.35
C GLU A 214 17.53 17.65 79.71
N LEU A 215 17.62 16.34 79.44
CA LEU A 215 16.51 15.56 78.89
C LEU A 215 15.29 15.51 79.84
N LEU A 216 15.51 15.48 81.16
CA LEU A 216 14.45 15.49 82.16
C LEU A 216 13.62 16.78 82.14
N LEU A 217 14.21 17.93 81.76
CA LEU A 217 13.48 19.20 81.65
C LEU A 217 12.40 19.18 80.57
N HIS A 218 12.54 18.30 79.58
CA HIS A 218 11.58 18.13 78.49
C HIS A 218 10.51 17.07 78.79
N LEU A 219 10.57 16.42 79.96
CA LEU A 219 9.65 15.40 80.41
C LEU A 219 8.62 15.98 81.41
N ASP A 220 7.48 15.31 81.58
CA ASP A 220 6.52 15.70 82.62
C ASP A 220 7.10 15.38 84.00
N SER A 221 6.82 16.23 84.99
CA SER A 221 7.32 16.11 86.37
C SER A 221 6.99 14.77 87.07
N GLN A 222 6.06 14.01 86.51
CA GLN A 222 5.62 12.70 87.00
C GLN A 222 6.24 11.51 86.24
N ALA A 223 7.16 11.74 85.32
CA ALA A 223 7.82 10.71 84.52
C ALA A 223 9.26 10.46 84.98
N GLU A 224 9.67 9.20 85.00
CA GLU A 224 11.03 8.78 85.35
C GLU A 224 11.77 8.28 84.10
N LEU A 225 12.91 8.91 83.78
CA LEU A 225 13.74 8.53 82.63
C LEU A 225 14.86 7.56 83.05
N GLN A 226 14.82 6.37 82.47
CA GLN A 226 15.86 5.33 82.58
C GLN A 226 16.58 5.18 81.24
N ILE A 227 17.90 5.32 81.22
CA ILE A 227 18.70 5.18 80.00
C ILE A 227 19.35 3.80 80.02
N ILE A 228 19.15 3.01 78.96
CA ILE A 228 19.58 1.61 78.87
C ILE A 228 20.44 1.43 77.61
N PRO A 229 21.66 0.88 77.72
CA PRO A 229 22.45 0.54 76.54
C PRO A 229 21.86 -0.72 75.87
N ASP A 230 21.55 -0.62 74.58
CA ASP A 230 20.99 -1.71 73.77
C ASP A 230 21.83 -1.91 72.50
N ALA A 231 22.44 -3.09 72.34
CA ALA A 231 23.29 -3.43 71.21
C ALA A 231 22.51 -3.58 69.88
N SER A 232 21.18 -3.68 69.92
CA SER A 232 20.33 -3.69 68.72
C SER A 232 20.19 -2.30 68.07
N VAL A 233 20.55 -1.23 68.80
CA VAL A 233 20.59 0.15 68.29
C VAL A 233 22.00 0.41 67.78
N GLN A 234 22.23 0.07 66.50
CA GLN A 234 23.52 0.29 65.83
C GLN A 234 23.70 1.75 65.40
N ASP A 235 22.62 2.41 65.02
CA ASP A 235 22.65 3.80 64.58
C ASP A 235 22.75 4.74 65.78
N ARG A 236 23.15 5.98 65.49
CA ARG A 236 23.17 7.11 66.42
C ARG A 236 21.76 7.60 66.85
N GLY A 237 20.76 6.73 66.85
CA GLY A 237 19.38 6.99 67.21
C GLY A 237 19.00 6.43 68.58
N CYS A 238 17.68 6.42 68.86
CA CYS A 238 17.16 5.88 70.12
C CYS A 238 15.83 5.15 69.92
N VAL A 239 15.52 4.24 70.85
CA VAL A 239 14.22 3.59 70.96
C VAL A 239 13.66 3.90 72.34
N ILE A 240 12.47 4.48 72.39
CA ILE A 240 11.80 4.82 73.64
C ILE A 240 10.75 3.74 73.93
N ARG A 241 10.79 3.16 75.12
CA ARG A 241 9.82 2.17 75.60
C ARG A 241 9.10 2.71 76.82
N SER A 242 7.78 2.71 76.78
CA SER A 242 6.93 3.06 77.91
C SER A 242 5.79 2.06 78.08
N SER A 243 5.01 2.23 79.13
CA SER A 243 3.80 1.44 79.40
C SER A 243 2.72 1.60 78.31
N PHE A 244 2.79 2.65 77.49
CA PHE A 244 1.82 2.94 76.44
C PHE A 244 2.28 2.49 75.04
N GLY A 245 3.54 2.05 74.89
CA GLY A 245 4.07 1.53 73.63
C GLY A 245 5.58 1.71 73.49
N SER A 246 6.09 1.36 72.31
CA SER A 246 7.48 1.65 71.92
C SER A 246 7.52 2.58 70.72
N ILE A 247 8.37 3.60 70.79
CA ILE A 247 8.63 4.53 69.70
C ILE A 247 10.04 4.26 69.19
N ASP A 248 10.13 3.91 67.91
CA ASP A 248 11.40 3.75 67.23
C ASP A 248 11.80 5.07 66.58
N ALA A 249 12.84 5.71 67.12
CA ALA A 249 13.41 6.94 66.59
C ALA A 249 14.81 6.71 65.99
N ARG A 250 15.13 5.46 65.60
CA ARG A 250 16.34 5.16 64.83
C ARG A 250 16.33 5.92 63.49
N ILE A 251 17.50 6.37 63.06
CA ILE A 251 17.66 7.14 61.83
C ILE A 251 17.27 6.30 60.62
N ASP A 252 17.69 5.03 60.59
CA ASP A 252 17.35 4.08 59.53
C ASP A 252 15.84 3.89 59.41
N THR A 253 15.14 3.80 60.54
CA THR A 253 13.68 3.64 60.54
C THR A 253 13.00 4.89 59.99
N GLN A 254 13.44 6.08 60.38
CA GLN A 254 12.90 7.33 59.86
C GLN A 254 13.16 7.50 58.35
N LEU A 255 14.36 7.19 57.87
CA LEU A 255 14.68 7.24 56.44
C LEU A 255 13.89 6.21 55.64
N ASN A 256 13.68 5.01 56.18
CA ASN A 256 12.88 3.98 55.54
C ASN A 256 11.39 4.37 55.46
N GLU A 257 10.84 5.02 56.49
CA GLU A 257 9.48 5.57 56.44
C GLU A 257 9.34 6.67 55.39
N ILE A 258 10.34 7.55 55.24
CA ILE A 258 10.37 8.56 54.16
C ILE A 258 10.42 7.85 52.79
N LYS A 259 11.28 6.84 52.62
CA LYS A 259 11.37 6.03 51.39
C LYS A 259 10.01 5.41 51.05
N ASN A 260 9.33 4.83 52.02
CA ASN A 260 8.01 4.23 51.85
C ASN A 260 6.94 5.27 51.50
N ALA A 261 6.94 6.43 52.17
CA ALA A 261 6.01 7.51 51.87
C ALA A 261 6.21 8.06 50.46
N LEU A 262 7.46 8.29 50.03
CA LEU A 262 7.79 8.74 48.68
C LEU A 262 7.36 7.72 47.62
N ARG A 263 7.59 6.41 47.87
CA ARG A 263 7.11 5.34 46.99
C ARG A 263 5.59 5.31 46.89
N GLN A 264 4.87 5.53 47.99
CA GLN A 264 3.40 5.60 47.95
C GLN A 264 2.88 6.81 47.17
N VAL A 265 3.57 7.95 47.23
CA VAL A 265 3.21 9.13 46.43
C VAL A 265 3.44 8.85 44.94
N ALA A 266 4.58 8.25 44.59
CA ALA A 266 4.88 7.82 43.21
C ALA A 266 3.80 6.87 42.65
N LEU A 267 3.43 5.84 43.43
CA LEU A 267 2.36 4.90 43.06
C LEU A 267 0.97 5.56 42.91
N ARG A 268 0.70 6.67 43.61
CA ARG A 268 -0.58 7.39 43.49
C ARG A 268 -0.63 8.34 42.30
N SER A 269 0.50 8.92 41.90
CA SER A 269 0.59 9.68 40.65
C SER A 269 0.45 8.79 39.41
N GLU A 270 0.65 7.47 39.52
CA GLU A 270 0.44 6.52 38.43
C GLU A 270 -1.04 6.29 38.07
N GLY A 271 -1.97 6.62 38.97
CA GLY A 271 -3.41 6.34 38.81
C GLY A 271 -4.29 7.53 38.42
N SER A 272 -3.72 8.71 38.17
CA SER A 272 -4.44 9.93 37.80
C SER A 272 -3.90 10.56 36.52
#